data_AF-V9LH20-F1
#
_entry.id   AF-V9LH20-F1
#
_cell.length_a   1.000
_cell.length_b   1.000
_cell.length_c   1.000
_cell.angle_alpha   90.00
_cell.angle_beta   90.00
_cell.angle_gamma   90.00
#
_symmetry.space_group_name_H-M   'P 1'
#
loop_
_entity.id
_entity.type
_entity.pdbx_description
1 polymer ?
#
loop_
_entity_poly.entity_id
_entity_poly.type
_entity_poly.pdbx_seq_one_letter_code
_entity_poly.pdbx_strand_id
1 'polypeptide(L)'
;VRPMANQGKNVHNNNNNETAFYMPKGIVNILHISSSNTAKEVIVALLRKFLVADNPAKFALFKQFKKDEQVQASKLLDSEHPLYLCLLAGPSAEGLNFILREHETGEVLWEAFSLPELKNFLRILDKEEKEHFRVICKRYAAYRERLQEALREAGKPG
;
A
#
# COMPACT_ATOMS: atom_id res chain seq x y z
N VAL A 1 -13.10 39.41 7.37
CA VAL A 1 -14.03 38.60 6.54
C VAL A 1 -13.46 37.18 6.46
N ARG A 2 -14.30 36.17 6.68
CA ARG A 2 -14.01 34.79 7.15
C ARG A 2 -13.04 33.96 6.26
N PRO A 3 -12.27 33.00 6.81
CA PRO A 3 -11.87 31.81 6.06
C PRO A 3 -12.97 30.74 6.16
N MET A 4 -13.38 30.20 5.02
CA MET A 4 -14.33 29.08 4.93
C MET A 4 -13.57 27.76 5.07
N ALA A 5 -13.78 27.07 6.20
CA ALA A 5 -13.36 25.70 6.39
C ALA A 5 -14.42 24.77 5.77
N ASN A 6 -14.02 23.95 4.79
CA ASN A 6 -14.88 22.92 4.24
C ASN A 6 -14.86 21.71 5.19
N GLN A 7 -15.94 21.53 5.95
CA GLN A 7 -16.17 20.36 6.80
C GLN A 7 -16.68 19.19 5.94
N GLY A 8 -15.80 18.23 5.66
CA GLY A 8 -16.21 16.87 5.30
C GLY A 8 -16.44 16.07 6.58
N LYS A 9 -17.71 15.90 6.99
CA LYS A 9 -18.10 14.97 8.06
C LYS A 9 -17.99 13.54 7.54
N ASN A 10 -17.23 12.68 8.23
CA ASN A 10 -17.47 11.24 8.18
C ASN A 10 -17.49 10.70 9.61
N VAL A 11 -18.70 10.30 9.99
CA VAL A 11 -19.00 9.49 11.16
C VAL A 11 -18.52 8.08 10.87
N HIS A 12 -17.70 7.48 11.73
CA HIS A 12 -17.73 6.03 11.97
C HIS A 12 -17.35 5.72 13.43
N ASN A 13 -18.15 4.83 14.00
CA ASN A 13 -18.27 4.46 15.41
C ASN A 13 -17.45 3.18 15.70
N ASN A 14 -16.76 3.22 16.84
CA ASN A 14 -16.33 2.15 17.76
C ASN A 14 -15.46 0.94 17.36
N ASN A 15 -14.42 0.80 18.20
CA ASN A 15 -13.85 -0.40 18.82
C ASN A 15 -12.95 -1.30 17.97
N ASN A 16 -11.63 -1.06 18.05
CA ASN A 16 -10.73 -2.03 18.68
C ASN A 16 -9.37 -1.40 19.03
N ASN A 17 -8.73 -1.99 20.03
CA ASN A 17 -7.73 -1.37 20.89
C ASN A 17 -6.30 -1.62 20.36
N GLU A 18 -5.90 -0.93 19.31
CA GLU A 18 -4.50 -0.75 18.96
C GLU A 18 -4.26 0.75 18.83
N THR A 19 -3.36 1.30 19.63
CA THR A 19 -2.85 2.66 19.41
C THR A 19 -2.16 2.68 18.07
N ALA A 20 -2.92 2.91 17.00
CA ALA A 20 -2.39 3.13 15.68
C ALA A 20 -1.51 4.39 15.79
N PHE A 21 -0.19 4.20 15.76
CA PHE A 21 0.79 5.27 15.64
C PHE A 21 0.75 5.75 14.19
N TYR A 22 -0.31 6.48 13.85
CA TYR A 22 -0.47 7.08 12.54
C TYR A 22 0.56 8.20 12.38
N MET A 23 1.16 8.28 11.18
CA MET A 23 1.99 9.42 10.82
C MET A 23 1.15 10.71 10.95
N PRO A 24 1.57 11.70 11.74
CA PRO A 24 0.81 12.93 11.90
C PRO A 24 0.69 13.66 10.54
N LYS A 25 -0.54 13.93 10.11
CA LYS A 25 -0.80 14.63 8.83
C LYS A 25 -0.40 16.10 8.95
N GLY A 26 0.32 16.60 7.94
CA GLY A 26 0.66 18.02 7.84
C GLY A 26 1.86 18.48 8.69
N ILE A 27 2.66 17.56 9.23
CA ILE A 27 3.91 17.93 9.90
C ILE A 27 5.02 18.16 8.88
N VAL A 28 5.66 19.33 8.97
CA VAL A 28 6.92 19.63 8.28
C VAL A 28 8.08 19.18 9.18
N ASN A 29 9.03 18.45 8.60
CA ASN A 29 10.16 17.91 9.33
C ASN A 29 11.47 18.34 8.66
N ILE A 30 12.40 18.88 9.45
CA ILE A 30 13.76 19.20 9.00
C ILE A 30 14.65 18.00 9.35
N LEU A 31 15.26 17.42 8.33
CA LEU A 31 16.26 16.35 8.47
C LEU A 31 17.63 16.88 8.04
N HIS A 32 18.64 16.59 8.87
CA HIS A 32 20.03 16.75 8.48
C HIS A 32 20.48 15.47 7.77
N ILE A 33 20.73 15.56 6.46
CA ILE A 33 21.17 14.45 5.61
C ILE A 33 22.38 14.88 4.77
N SER A 34 23.08 13.90 4.23
CA SER A 34 24.18 14.05 3.27
C SER A 34 23.70 13.81 1.84
N SER A 35 24.53 14.14 0.85
CA SER A 35 24.22 13.94 -0.57
C SER A 35 24.15 12.47 -0.97
N SER A 36 24.78 11.56 -0.22
CA SER A 36 24.74 10.12 -0.45
C SER A 36 23.49 9.45 0.11
N ASN A 37 22.68 10.15 0.93
CA ASN A 37 21.49 9.53 1.48
C ASN A 37 20.44 9.26 0.41
N THR A 38 19.91 8.04 0.40
CA THR A 38 18.90 7.62 -0.58
C THR A 38 17.48 7.93 -0.10
N ALA A 39 16.51 7.92 -1.02
CA ALA A 39 15.10 8.09 -0.68
C ALA A 39 14.65 7.02 0.32
N LYS A 40 15.09 5.77 0.17
CA LYS A 40 14.81 4.68 1.10
C LYS A 40 15.32 4.96 2.51
N GLU A 41 16.55 5.46 2.64
CA GLU A 41 17.12 5.83 3.94
C GLU A 41 16.37 7.00 4.59
N VAL A 42 15.97 7.98 3.79
CA VAL A 42 15.16 9.12 4.26
C VAL A 42 13.80 8.66 4.77
N ILE A 43 13.14 7.74 4.06
CA ILE A 43 11.87 7.12 4.50
C ILE A 43 12.07 6.43 5.86
N VAL A 44 13.07 5.56 5.98
CA VAL A 44 13.37 4.85 7.24
C VAL A 44 13.66 5.82 8.38
N ALA A 45 14.44 6.87 8.13
CA ALA A 45 14.77 7.89 9.14
C ALA A 45 13.53 8.65 9.60
N LEU A 46 12.63 9.00 8.68
CA LEU A 46 11.36 9.66 9.01
C LEU A 46 10.45 8.77 9.85
N LEU A 47 10.25 7.51 9.45
CA LEU A 47 9.42 6.56 10.20
C LEU A 47 9.96 6.33 11.61
N ARG A 48 11.29 6.17 11.75
CA ARG A 48 11.94 6.07 13.05
C ARG A 48 11.74 7.33 13.89
N LYS A 49 11.90 8.52 13.32
CA LYS A 49 11.72 9.80 14.02
C LYS A 49 10.29 10.01 14.53
N PHE A 50 9.30 9.47 13.82
CA PHE A 50 7.89 9.52 14.22
C PHE A 50 7.39 8.27 14.93
N LEU A 51 8.28 7.33 15.27
CA LEU A 51 7.96 6.06 15.94
C LEU A 51 6.89 5.24 15.20
N VAL A 52 6.87 5.31 13.87
CA VAL A 52 6.01 4.50 13.02
C VAL A 52 6.62 3.11 12.88
N ALA A 53 5.91 2.08 13.33
CA ALA A 53 6.37 0.69 13.34
C ALA A 53 6.09 -0.08 12.03
N ASP A 54 5.37 0.54 11.11
CA ASP A 54 5.05 -0.05 9.80
C ASP A 54 6.29 -0.30 8.93
N ASN A 55 6.14 -1.26 8.01
CA ASN A 55 7.17 -1.58 7.03
C ASN A 55 7.46 -0.35 6.15
N PRO A 56 8.73 0.13 6.06
CA PRO A 56 9.12 1.24 5.20
C PRO A 56 8.67 1.11 3.74
N ALA A 57 8.52 -0.12 3.25
CA ALA A 57 8.04 -0.43 1.91
C ALA A 57 6.61 0.04 1.62
N LYS A 58 5.79 0.24 2.66
CA LYS A 58 4.45 0.80 2.52
C LYS A 58 4.47 2.29 2.22
N PHE A 59 5.62 2.93 2.29
CA PHE A 59 5.75 4.37 2.12
C PHE A 59 6.60 4.68 0.90
N ALA A 60 6.32 5.82 0.29
CA ALA A 60 7.11 6.39 -0.78
C ALA A 60 7.35 7.88 -0.53
N LEU A 61 8.55 8.32 -0.90
CA LEU A 61 8.90 9.74 -0.90
C LEU A 61 8.51 10.32 -2.26
N PHE A 62 7.76 11.41 -2.26
CA PHE A 62 7.37 12.14 -3.46
C PHE A 62 8.10 13.46 -3.53
N LYS A 63 8.63 13.82 -4.70
CA LYS A 63 9.00 15.20 -5.00
C LYS A 63 7.76 15.94 -5.45
N GLN A 64 7.60 17.15 -4.94
CA GLN A 64 6.52 18.06 -5.24
C GLN A 64 7.12 19.37 -5.75
N PHE A 65 6.66 19.87 -6.89
CA PHE A 65 7.11 21.13 -7.46
C PHE A 65 5.93 21.89 -8.04
N LYS A 66 6.04 23.22 -8.10
CA LYS A 66 5.01 24.08 -8.68
C LYS A 66 5.32 24.28 -10.16
N LYS A 67 4.35 23.97 -11.03
CA LYS A 67 4.42 24.20 -12.47
C LYS A 67 3.11 24.87 -12.91
N ASP A 68 3.20 26.06 -13.51
CA ASP A 68 2.06 26.80 -14.07
C ASP A 68 0.89 26.95 -13.06
N GLU A 69 1.22 27.37 -11.84
CA GLU A 69 0.30 27.46 -10.68
C GLU A 69 -0.28 26.15 -10.14
N GLN A 70 -0.03 25.02 -10.80
CA GLN A 70 -0.43 23.69 -10.33
C GLN A 70 0.69 23.01 -9.56
N VAL A 71 0.31 22.22 -8.55
CA VAL A 71 1.24 21.44 -7.73
C VAL A 71 1.30 20.03 -8.28
N GLN A 72 2.43 19.66 -8.89
CA GLN A 72 2.67 18.30 -9.36
C GLN A 72 3.48 17.52 -8.33
N ALA A 73 3.19 16.22 -8.22
CA ALA A 73 3.94 15.30 -7.37
C ALA A 73 4.31 14.04 -8.16
N SER A 74 5.54 13.56 -7.97
CA SER A 74 6.02 12.31 -8.58
C SER A 74 6.81 11.49 -7.56
N LYS A 75 6.63 10.17 -7.61
CA LYS A 75 7.32 9.23 -6.72
C LYS A 75 8.81 9.23 -7.02
N LEU A 76 9.64 9.27 -5.99
CA LEU A 76 11.07 9.00 -6.09
C LEU A 76 11.32 7.50 -6.13
N LEU A 77 12.33 7.11 -6.89
CA LEU A 77 12.94 5.79 -6.79
C LEU A 77 13.68 5.68 -5.45
N ASP A 78 13.69 4.47 -4.89
CA ASP A 78 14.36 4.18 -3.62
C ASP A 78 15.85 4.56 -3.60
N SER A 79 16.50 4.48 -4.76
CA SER A 79 17.92 4.80 -4.96
C SER A 79 18.20 6.27 -5.30
N GLU A 80 17.18 7.10 -5.52
CA GLU A 80 17.40 8.53 -5.78
C GLU A 80 17.87 9.25 -4.50
N HIS A 81 18.53 10.39 -4.66
CA HIS A 81 19.14 11.16 -3.57
C HIS A 81 18.40 12.50 -3.35
N PRO A 82 17.53 12.62 -2.33
CA PRO A 82 16.68 13.81 -2.16
C PRO A 82 17.46 15.12 -2.02
N LEU A 83 18.56 15.13 -1.26
CA LEU A 83 19.38 16.33 -1.09
C LEU A 83 20.05 16.76 -2.41
N TYR A 84 20.52 15.80 -3.21
CA TYR A 84 21.08 16.10 -4.52
C TYR A 84 20.03 16.77 -5.43
N LEU A 85 18.78 16.27 -5.41
CA LEU A 85 17.67 16.88 -6.14
C LEU A 85 17.34 18.29 -5.63
N CYS A 86 17.35 18.54 -4.31
CA CYS A 86 17.21 19.88 -3.74
C CYS A 86 18.28 20.83 -4.28
N LEU A 87 19.55 20.40 -4.28
CA LEU A 87 20.67 21.22 -4.72
C LEU A 87 20.56 21.58 -6.21
N LEU A 88 20.10 20.64 -7.05
CA LEU A 88 19.85 20.90 -8.48
C LEU A 88 18.68 21.86 -8.71
N ALA A 89 17.62 21.79 -7.90
CA ALA A 89 16.46 22.67 -8.02
C ALA A 89 16.77 24.12 -7.60
N GLY A 90 17.83 24.33 -6.82
CA GLY A 90 18.22 25.64 -6.32
C GLY A 90 17.42 26.09 -5.09
N PRO A 91 17.72 27.28 -4.54
CA PRO A 91 17.26 27.70 -3.22
C PRO A 91 15.81 28.23 -3.17
N SER A 92 15.05 28.21 -4.27
CA SER A 92 13.68 28.73 -4.25
C SER A 92 12.76 27.77 -3.47
N ALA A 93 12.00 28.31 -2.51
CA ALA A 93 11.01 27.56 -1.73
C ALA A 93 9.86 26.98 -2.58
N GLU A 94 9.76 27.45 -3.83
CA GLU A 94 8.79 27.01 -4.84
C GLU A 94 9.34 25.89 -5.73
N GLY A 95 10.65 25.63 -5.68
CA GLY A 95 11.36 24.77 -6.63
C GLY A 95 11.19 23.27 -6.39
N LEU A 96 11.26 22.81 -5.14
CA LEU A 96 11.13 21.39 -4.82
C LEU A 96 10.84 21.14 -3.33
N ASN A 97 9.75 20.43 -3.04
CA ASN A 97 9.38 19.95 -1.72
C ASN A 97 9.28 18.42 -1.71
N PHE A 98 9.35 17.80 -0.53
CA PHE A 98 9.22 16.35 -0.38
C PHE A 98 8.07 15.98 0.53
N ILE A 99 7.32 14.95 0.14
CA ILE A 99 6.18 14.45 0.91
C ILE A 99 6.33 12.94 1.06
N LEU A 100 6.29 12.47 2.31
CA LEU A 100 6.15 11.05 2.60
C LEU A 100 4.66 10.68 2.53
N ARG A 101 4.32 9.64 1.77
CA ARG A 101 2.96 9.12 1.69
C ARG A 101 2.98 7.59 1.77
N GLU A 102 1.90 7.03 2.31
CA GLU A 102 1.60 5.61 2.09
C GLU A 102 1.40 5.38 0.59
N HIS A 103 2.03 4.33 0.08
CA HIS A 103 1.98 3.91 -1.31
C HIS A 103 1.93 2.38 -1.33
N GLU A 104 0.74 1.84 -1.11
CA GLU A 104 0.48 0.42 -1.31
C GLU A 104 0.65 0.10 -2.81
N THR A 105 1.80 -0.44 -3.20
CA THR A 105 2.07 -0.90 -4.56
C THR A 105 1.21 -2.10 -4.97
N GLY A 106 0.47 -2.71 -4.02
CA GLY A 106 -0.15 -4.03 -4.19
C GLY A 106 0.87 -5.18 -4.26
N GLU A 107 2.16 -4.88 -4.39
CA GLU A 107 3.27 -5.83 -4.37
C GLU A 107 3.73 -6.08 -2.93
N VAL A 108 3.68 -7.33 -2.51
CA VAL A 108 4.19 -7.78 -1.21
C VAL A 108 5.70 -7.93 -1.31
N LEU A 109 6.45 -7.17 -0.51
CA LEU A 109 7.90 -7.36 -0.37
C LEU A 109 8.19 -8.61 0.46
N TRP A 110 8.28 -9.75 -0.21
CA TRP A 110 8.48 -11.05 0.43
C TRP A 110 9.80 -11.14 1.20
N GLU A 111 10.83 -10.39 0.79
CA GLU A 111 12.12 -10.32 1.47
C GLU A 111 12.08 -9.67 2.85
N ALA A 112 10.99 -8.94 3.18
CA ALA A 112 10.81 -8.33 4.50
C ALA A 112 10.32 -9.32 5.57
N PHE A 113 9.91 -10.54 5.16
CA PHE A 113 9.43 -11.57 6.06
C PHE A 113 10.52 -12.59 6.37
N SER A 114 10.52 -13.09 7.61
CA SER A 114 11.40 -14.16 8.03
C SER A 114 11.06 -15.49 7.34
N LEU A 115 12.04 -16.39 7.24
CA LEU A 115 11.82 -17.73 6.66
C LEU A 115 10.63 -18.50 7.29
N PRO A 116 10.41 -18.48 8.62
CA PRO A 116 9.22 -19.10 9.21
C PRO A 116 7.89 -18.48 8.74
N GLU A 117 7.83 -17.16 8.60
CA GLU A 117 6.63 -16.45 8.12
C GLU A 117 6.33 -16.82 6.66
N LEU A 118 7.36 -16.81 5.80
CA LEU A 118 7.24 -17.24 4.41
C LEU A 118 6.75 -18.68 4.29
N LYS A 119 7.28 -19.60 5.10
CA LYS A 119 6.80 -20.99 5.16
C LYS A 119 5.33 -21.08 5.60
N ASN A 120 4.91 -20.22 6.53
CA ASN A 120 3.52 -20.16 6.97
C ASN A 120 2.60 -19.69 5.84
N PHE A 121 2.98 -18.63 5.11
CA PHE A 121 2.21 -18.17 3.95
C PHE A 121 2.04 -19.27 2.90
N LEU A 122 3.11 -19.98 2.54
CA LEU A 122 3.02 -21.11 1.61
C LEU A 122 2.06 -22.20 2.09
N ARG A 123 2.09 -22.53 3.38
CA ARG A 123 1.19 -23.52 3.98
C ARG A 123 -0.27 -23.08 3.94
N ILE A 124 -0.54 -21.79 4.17
CA ILE A 124 -1.89 -21.22 4.08
C ILE A 124 -2.40 -21.30 2.65
N LEU A 125 -1.58 -20.86 1.68
CA LEU A 125 -1.92 -20.87 0.26
C LEU A 125 -2.21 -22.29 -0.25
N ASP A 126 -1.38 -23.28 0.09
CA ASP A 126 -1.59 -24.68 -0.29
C ASP A 126 -2.92 -25.23 0.29
N LYS A 127 -3.28 -24.83 1.52
CA LYS A 127 -4.56 -25.21 2.13
C LYS A 127 -5.73 -24.56 1.41
N GLU A 128 -5.63 -23.27 1.08
CA GLU A 128 -6.66 -22.55 0.35
C GLU A 128 -6.85 -23.14 -1.05
N GLU A 129 -5.78 -23.39 -1.78
CA GLU A 129 -5.81 -23.99 -3.12
C GLU A 129 -6.53 -25.35 -3.11
N LYS A 130 -6.18 -26.23 -2.15
CA LYS A 130 -6.85 -27.53 -1.99
C LYS A 130 -8.34 -27.39 -1.72
N GLU A 131 -8.72 -26.43 -0.89
CA GLU A 131 -10.13 -26.18 -0.59
C GLU A 131 -10.88 -25.64 -1.82
N HIS A 132 -10.28 -24.70 -2.55
CA HIS A 132 -10.83 -24.19 -3.81
C HIS A 132 -11.03 -25.31 -4.83
N PHE A 133 -10.02 -26.16 -5.01
CA PHE A 133 -10.10 -27.32 -5.90
C PHE A 133 -11.25 -28.25 -5.50
N ARG A 134 -11.35 -28.58 -4.20
CA ARG A 134 -12.43 -29.43 -3.67
C ARG A 134 -13.81 -28.85 -3.94
N VAL A 135 -14.00 -27.54 -3.73
CA VAL A 135 -15.26 -26.84 -4.00
C VAL A 135 -15.62 -26.91 -5.48
N ILE A 136 -14.65 -26.67 -6.37
CA ILE A 136 -14.83 -26.75 -7.82
C ILE A 136 -15.24 -28.16 -8.23
N CYS A 137 -14.48 -29.18 -7.81
CA CYS A 137 -14.80 -30.57 -8.12
C CYS A 137 -16.20 -30.96 -7.65
N LYS A 138 -16.58 -30.59 -6.43
CA LYS A 138 -17.93 -30.85 -5.90
C LYS A 138 -19.02 -30.17 -6.75
N ARG A 139 -18.80 -28.91 -7.15
CA ARG A 139 -19.74 -28.16 -8.00
C ARG A 139 -19.93 -28.83 -9.36
N TYR A 140 -18.84 -29.22 -10.01
CA TYR A 140 -18.90 -29.88 -11.31
C TYR A 140 -19.50 -31.29 -11.23
N ALA A 141 -19.21 -32.04 -10.17
CA ALA A 141 -19.83 -33.35 -9.93
C ALA A 141 -21.35 -33.23 -9.78
N ALA A 142 -21.82 -32.32 -8.94
CA ALA A 142 -23.26 -32.07 -8.75
C ALA A 142 -23.93 -31.57 -10.05
N TYR A 143 -23.26 -30.71 -10.81
CA TYR A 143 -23.78 -30.26 -12.10
C TYR A 143 -23.89 -31.40 -13.12
N ARG A 144 -22.87 -32.27 -13.17
CA ARG A 144 -22.87 -33.45 -14.04
C ARG A 144 -23.99 -34.43 -13.68
N GLU A 145 -24.22 -34.68 -12.39
CA GLU A 145 -25.30 -35.54 -11.91
C GLU A 145 -26.67 -35.02 -12.37
N ARG A 146 -26.95 -33.73 -12.16
CA ARG A 146 -28.19 -33.08 -12.62
C ARG A 146 -28.38 -33.17 -14.13
N LEU A 147 -27.31 -32.98 -14.90
CA LEU A 147 -27.37 -33.10 -16.36
C LEU A 147 -27.71 -34.54 -16.79
N GLN A 148 -27.14 -35.53 -16.11
CA GLN A 148 -27.43 -36.94 -16.37
C GLN A 148 -28.86 -37.32 -16.00
N GLU A 149 -29.40 -36.79 -14.91
CA GLU A 149 -30.80 -36.98 -14.51
C GLU A 149 -31.76 -36.40 -15.56
N ALA A 150 -31.54 -35.15 -15.99
CA ALA A 150 -32.34 -34.52 -17.04
C ALA A 150 -32.32 -35.29 -18.37
N LEU A 151 -31.16 -35.83 -18.76
CA LEU A 151 -31.06 -36.67 -19.96
C LEU A 151 -31.85 -37.99 -19.84
N ARG A 152 -31.89 -38.59 -18.65
CA ARG A 152 -32.67 -39.81 -18.39
C ARG A 152 -34.17 -39.56 -18.43
N GLU A 153 -34.61 -38.41 -17.93
CA GLU A 153 -36.02 -38.01 -17.96
C GLU A 153 -36.50 -37.72 -19.38
N ALA A 154 -35.69 -37.02 -20.19
CA ALA A 154 -35.99 -36.74 -21.59
C ALA A 154 -36.01 -38.00 -22.49
N GLY A 155 -35.39 -39.11 -22.05
CA GLY A 155 -35.27 -40.36 -22.81
C GLY A 155 -36.36 -41.41 -22.54
N LYS A 156 -37.34 -41.15 -21.68
CA LYS A 156 -38.47 -42.07 -21.45
C LYS A 156 -39.51 -41.89 -22.57
N PRO A 157 -39.80 -42.91 -23.40
CA PRO A 157 -40.92 -42.83 -24.34
C PRO A 157 -42.24 -42.86 -23.55
N GLY A 158 -43.15 -41.95 -23.91
CA GLY A 158 -44.51 -41.91 -23.37
C GLY A 158 -45.40 -43.04 -23.87
#